data_AF-A0A075KJ64-F1
#
_entry.id   AF-A0A075KJ64-F1
#
_cell.length_a   1.000
_cell.length_b   1.000
_cell.length_c   1.000
_cell.angle_alpha   90.00
_cell.angle_beta   90.00
_cell.angle_gamma   90.00
#
_symmetry.space_group_name_H-M   'P 1'
#
loop_
_entity.id
_entity.type
_entity.pdbx_description
1 polymer ?
#
loop_
_entity_poly.entity_id
_entity_poly.type
_entity_poly.pdbx_seq_one_letter_code
_entity_poly.pdbx_strand_id
1 'polypeptide(L)'
;MKRVIRLLVLAAFVILIAVPTAWAEEYRLGPNDVLTIGVWGYEELQVKEVAIRPDGKLAFPLVGEVQALGLSTGELTDVLTKGLSNYVKDPKVSINIAKLRTTRVYVLGEVVRPGMYELEKQHNLLDAIGVAGGYTKNAAKKKVLILRKDQMGNPIKANLVNFLTKGDLTQNYALNEGDVVYLSDSGKINFASDILPWVSATYQIMRVND
;
A
#
# COMPACT_ATOMS: atom_id res chain seq x y z
N MET A 1 10.87 -55.72 41.00
CA MET A 1 10.01 -54.54 40.76
C MET A 1 10.77 -53.29 41.20
N LYS A 2 10.73 -52.18 40.43
CA LYS A 2 11.50 -50.92 40.57
C LYS A 2 12.83 -50.82 39.79
N ARG A 3 12.80 -50.97 38.46
CA ARG A 3 13.85 -50.48 37.54
C ARG A 3 13.26 -50.11 36.17
N VAL A 4 12.23 -49.27 36.10
CA VAL A 4 11.67 -48.76 34.83
C VAL A 4 11.06 -47.37 35.00
N ILE A 5 11.77 -46.40 35.59
CA ILE A 5 11.33 -44.98 35.58
C ILE A 5 12.57 -44.07 35.57
N ARG A 6 13.34 -44.09 34.47
CA ARG A 6 14.33 -43.04 34.12
C ARG A 6 14.40 -42.85 32.61
N LEU A 7 13.24 -42.82 31.95
CA LEU A 7 13.09 -42.59 30.51
C LEU A 7 11.78 -41.82 30.27
N LEU A 8 11.66 -40.64 30.88
CA LEU A 8 10.63 -39.64 30.60
C LEU A 8 11.30 -38.26 30.51
N VAL A 9 12.32 -38.17 29.66
CA VAL A 9 13.06 -36.91 29.41
C VAL A 9 12.83 -36.37 28.00
N LEU A 10 12.06 -37.01 27.11
CA LEU A 10 12.10 -36.58 25.70
C LEU A 10 10.78 -36.54 24.91
N ALA A 11 9.61 -36.54 25.56
CA ALA A 11 8.35 -36.53 24.82
C ALA A 11 7.22 -35.82 25.59
N ALA A 12 7.41 -34.56 25.96
CA ALA A 12 6.28 -33.69 26.28
C ALA A 12 6.70 -32.23 26.13
N PHE A 13 6.11 -31.57 25.13
CA PHE A 13 6.03 -30.11 25.03
C PHE A 13 7.30 -29.37 24.56
N VAL A 14 7.79 -29.74 23.38
CA VAL A 14 8.15 -28.67 22.42
C VAL A 14 6.82 -28.01 22.05
N ILE A 15 6.44 -26.96 22.78
CA ILE A 15 5.48 -25.98 22.27
C ILE A 15 6.16 -25.44 21.02
N LEU A 16 5.68 -25.89 19.87
CA LEU A 16 5.87 -25.19 18.62
C LEU A 16 5.31 -23.79 18.87
N ILE A 17 6.19 -22.83 19.19
CA ILE A 17 5.83 -21.43 19.11
C ILE A 17 5.56 -21.24 17.62
N ALA A 18 4.29 -21.39 17.23
CA ALA A 18 3.77 -20.77 16.04
C ALA A 18 3.89 -19.28 16.32
N VAL A 19 5.10 -18.75 16.15
CA VAL A 19 5.29 -17.31 15.97
C VAL A 19 4.37 -17.04 14.80
N PRO A 20 3.30 -16.25 14.95
CA PRO A 20 2.59 -15.77 13.78
C PRO A 20 3.68 -15.04 13.00
N THR A 21 4.17 -15.66 11.93
CA THR A 21 4.98 -14.96 10.95
C THR A 21 4.05 -13.86 10.50
N ALA A 22 4.30 -12.65 11.00
CA ALA A 22 3.69 -11.48 10.43
C ALA A 22 4.17 -11.50 8.99
N TRP A 23 3.29 -11.89 8.07
CA TRP A 23 3.54 -11.80 6.65
C TRP A 23 3.59 -10.30 6.38
N ALA A 24 4.78 -9.71 6.49
CA ALA A 24 5.00 -8.40 5.92
C ALA A 24 4.76 -8.59 4.43
N GLU A 25 3.63 -8.09 3.92
CA GLU A 25 3.39 -8.10 2.49
C GLU A 25 4.55 -7.36 1.84
N GLU A 26 5.35 -8.11 1.09
CA GLU A 26 6.53 -7.58 0.42
C GLU A 26 6.06 -6.56 -0.62
N TYR A 27 6.61 -5.34 -0.55
CA TYR A 27 6.20 -4.26 -1.43
C TYR A 27 6.32 -4.66 -2.90
N ARG A 28 5.28 -4.36 -3.67
CA ARG A 28 5.20 -4.65 -5.10
C ARG A 28 5.32 -3.34 -5.87
N LEU A 29 6.34 -3.27 -6.71
CA LEU A 29 6.65 -2.10 -7.53
C LEU A 29 5.47 -1.75 -8.45
N GLY A 30 5.25 -0.47 -8.67
CA GLY A 30 4.22 0.01 -9.58
C GLY A 30 4.54 1.37 -10.19
N PRO A 31 3.62 1.90 -11.01
CA PRO A 31 3.85 3.15 -11.72
C PRO A 31 4.08 4.30 -10.73
N ASN A 32 4.96 5.23 -11.11
CA ASN A 32 5.42 6.39 -10.32
C ASN A 32 6.35 6.07 -9.15
N ASP A 33 6.68 4.79 -8.90
CA ASP A 33 7.82 4.49 -8.04
C ASP A 33 9.11 4.99 -8.69
N VAL A 34 10.01 5.51 -7.86
CA VAL A 34 11.33 5.97 -8.29
C VAL A 34 12.39 5.14 -7.58
N LEU A 35 13.31 4.59 -8.38
CA LEU A 35 14.35 3.68 -7.93
C LEU A 35 15.73 4.32 -8.07
N THR A 36 16.64 3.92 -7.19
CA THR A 36 18.09 4.05 -7.41
C THR A 36 18.62 2.67 -7.74
N ILE A 37 19.21 2.53 -8.91
CA ILE A 37 19.75 1.26 -9.41
C ILE A 37 21.24 1.43 -9.63
N GLY A 38 22.02 0.53 -9.06
CA GLY A 38 23.48 0.53 -9.19
C GLY A 38 24.02 -0.85 -9.50
N VAL A 39 25.13 -0.89 -10.24
CA VAL A 39 25.89 -2.13 -10.48
C VAL A 39 27.27 -1.97 -9.86
N TRP A 40 27.63 -2.87 -8.95
CA TRP A 40 28.91 -2.79 -8.25
C TRP A 40 30.09 -2.82 -9.22
N GLY A 41 30.99 -1.83 -9.11
CA GLY A 41 32.18 -1.71 -9.96
C GLY A 41 31.97 -1.02 -11.31
N TYR A 42 30.76 -0.54 -11.62
CA TYR A 42 30.45 0.16 -12.87
C TYR A 42 29.76 1.50 -12.57
N GLU A 43 30.51 2.60 -12.63
CA GLU A 43 30.01 3.95 -12.32
C GLU A 43 28.97 4.43 -13.36
N GLU A 44 29.16 4.05 -14.62
CA GLU A 44 28.26 4.37 -15.72
C GLU A 44 26.89 3.67 -15.60
N LEU A 45 26.78 2.65 -14.73
CA LEU A 45 25.55 1.92 -14.42
C LEU A 45 24.97 2.30 -13.05
N GLN A 46 25.41 3.42 -12.47
CA GLN A 46 24.84 4.02 -11.26
C GLN A 46 23.77 5.06 -11.64
N VAL A 47 22.54 4.59 -11.87
CA VAL A 47 21.44 5.46 -12.27
C VAL A 47 20.60 5.86 -11.06
N LYS A 48 20.61 7.15 -10.77
CA LYS A 48 19.74 7.76 -9.76
C LYS A 48 18.42 8.14 -10.42
N GLU A 49 17.33 7.97 -9.68
CA GLU A 49 15.98 8.43 -10.07
C GLU A 49 15.39 7.75 -11.32
N VAL A 50 15.46 6.43 -11.39
CA VAL A 50 14.78 5.63 -12.42
C VAL A 50 13.30 5.48 -12.07
N ALA A 51 12.43 6.19 -12.78
CA ALA A 51 10.98 6.10 -12.58
C ALA A 51 10.35 4.92 -13.33
N ILE A 52 9.40 4.24 -12.69
CA ILE A 52 8.52 3.27 -13.35
C ILE A 52 7.42 4.04 -14.08
N ARG A 53 7.38 3.90 -15.40
CA ARG A 53 6.41 4.55 -16.28
C ARG A 53 4.98 4.01 -16.07
N PRO A 54 3.95 4.72 -16.57
CA PRO A 54 2.55 4.28 -16.52
C PRO A 54 2.27 2.90 -17.12
N ASP A 55 3.07 2.46 -18.11
CA ASP A 55 2.99 1.13 -18.70
C ASP A 55 3.67 0.04 -17.86
N GLY A 56 4.19 0.39 -16.68
CA GLY A 56 4.79 -0.54 -15.74
C GLY A 56 6.24 -0.90 -16.04
N LYS A 57 6.88 -0.18 -16.98
CA LYS A 57 8.27 -0.42 -17.39
C LYS A 57 9.21 0.65 -16.87
N LEU A 58 10.49 0.32 -16.80
CA LEU A 58 11.58 1.26 -16.63
C LEU A 58 12.63 1.07 -17.72
N ALA A 59 13.42 2.10 -17.99
CA ALA A 59 14.57 2.00 -18.88
C ALA A 59 15.85 1.90 -18.06
N PHE A 60 16.72 0.96 -18.41
CA PHE A 60 18.03 0.80 -17.78
C PHE A 60 19.13 0.64 -18.84
N PRO A 61 20.32 1.25 -18.67
CA PRO A 61 21.40 1.15 -19.64
C PRO A 61 21.78 -0.29 -19.97
N LEU A 62 22.15 -0.54 -21.24
CA LEU A 62 22.50 -1.85 -21.83
C LEU A 62 21.34 -2.86 -21.93
N VAL A 63 20.43 -2.88 -20.96
CA VAL A 63 19.29 -3.80 -20.91
C VAL A 63 18.09 -3.27 -21.70
N GLY A 64 17.91 -1.95 -21.77
CA GLY A 64 16.78 -1.32 -22.45
C GLY A 64 15.54 -1.23 -21.56
N GLU A 65 14.36 -1.49 -22.14
CA GLU A 65 13.09 -1.48 -21.39
C GLU A 65 12.90 -2.78 -20.59
N VAL A 66 12.57 -2.64 -19.31
CA VAL A 66 12.40 -3.74 -18.36
C VAL A 66 11.03 -3.63 -17.69
N GLN A 67 10.29 -4.74 -17.67
CA GLN A 67 9.01 -4.83 -16.95
C GLN A 67 9.27 -4.84 -15.44
N ALA A 68 8.69 -3.89 -14.72
CA ALA A 68 8.86 -3.73 -13.27
C ALA A 68 7.56 -3.84 -12.47
N LEU A 69 6.41 -3.56 -13.11
CA LEU A 69 5.09 -3.64 -12.47
C LEU A 69 4.86 -5.01 -11.81
N GLY A 70 4.52 -4.97 -10.53
CA GLY A 70 4.18 -6.15 -9.74
C GLY A 70 5.39 -6.95 -9.26
N LEU A 71 6.62 -6.57 -9.62
CA LEU A 71 7.82 -7.22 -9.10
C LEU A 71 8.18 -6.68 -7.71
N SER A 72 8.84 -7.49 -6.89
CA SER A 72 9.63 -7.00 -5.77
C SER A 72 10.97 -6.43 -6.25
N THR A 73 11.67 -5.70 -5.38
CA THR A 73 13.03 -5.23 -5.68
C THR A 73 14.00 -6.38 -5.90
N GLY A 74 13.82 -7.51 -5.21
CA GLY A 74 14.60 -8.73 -5.40
C GLY A 74 14.36 -9.35 -6.77
N GLU A 75 13.09 -9.50 -7.16
CA GLU A 75 12.73 -10.05 -8.48
C GLU A 75 13.26 -9.15 -9.62
N LEU A 76 13.14 -7.83 -9.48
CA LEU A 76 13.70 -6.90 -10.46
C LEU A 76 15.24 -6.96 -10.51
N THR A 77 15.90 -7.20 -9.38
CA THR A 77 17.36 -7.40 -9.31
C THR A 77 17.77 -8.61 -10.13
N ASP A 78 17.04 -9.71 -10.05
CA ASP A 78 17.32 -10.92 -10.83
C ASP A 78 17.14 -10.67 -12.34
N VAL A 79 16.07 -9.96 -12.71
CA VAL A 79 15.79 -9.58 -14.11
C VAL A 79 16.92 -8.73 -14.68
N LEU A 80 17.38 -7.70 -13.96
CA LEU A 80 18.46 -6.84 -14.41
C LEU A 80 19.81 -7.56 -14.44
N THR A 81 20.10 -8.41 -13.45
CA THR A 81 21.32 -9.22 -13.40
C THR A 81 21.42 -10.12 -14.62
N LYS A 82 20.32 -10.79 -14.98
CA LYS A 82 20.23 -11.63 -16.19
C LYS A 82 20.39 -10.81 -17.47
N GLY A 83 19.72 -9.65 -17.58
CA GLY A 83 19.83 -8.77 -18.76
C GLY A 83 21.25 -8.21 -18.96
N LEU A 84 21.93 -7.85 -17.88
CA LEU A 84 23.28 -7.31 -17.90
C LEU A 84 24.36 -8.36 -18.15
N SER A 85 24.08 -9.65 -17.93
CA SER A 85 25.09 -10.72 -18.05
C SER A 85 25.64 -10.87 -19.48
N ASN A 86 24.95 -10.32 -20.49
CA ASN A 86 25.43 -10.26 -21.88
C ASN A 86 26.49 -9.17 -22.13
N TYR A 87 26.64 -8.23 -21.20
CA TYR A 87 27.47 -7.04 -21.35
C TYR A 87 28.49 -6.88 -20.21
N VAL A 88 28.17 -7.43 -19.04
CA VAL A 88 28.94 -7.30 -17.80
C VAL A 88 29.21 -8.70 -17.24
N LYS A 89 30.44 -8.97 -16.83
CA LYS A 89 30.82 -10.25 -16.20
C LYS A 89 30.47 -10.23 -14.71
N ASP A 90 29.65 -11.20 -14.28
CA ASP A 90 29.14 -11.34 -12.89
C ASP A 90 28.58 -10.02 -12.30
N PRO A 91 27.54 -9.42 -12.93
CA PRO A 91 26.99 -8.17 -12.46
C PRO A 91 26.35 -8.34 -11.07
N LYS A 92 26.70 -7.46 -10.12
CA LYS A 92 26.03 -7.37 -8.82
C LYS A 92 25.17 -6.12 -8.78
N VAL A 93 23.87 -6.30 -8.96
CA VAL A 93 22.88 -5.22 -9.02
C VAL A 93 22.36 -4.93 -7.60
N SER A 94 22.20 -3.64 -7.28
CA SER A 94 21.53 -3.15 -6.07
C SER A 94 20.42 -2.21 -6.47
N ILE A 95 19.23 -2.41 -5.90
CA ILE A 95 18.04 -1.59 -6.14
C ILE A 95 17.54 -1.06 -4.80
N ASN A 96 17.36 0.25 -4.71
CA ASN A 96 16.73 0.91 -3.58
C ASN A 96 15.55 1.74 -4.08
N ILE A 97 14.45 1.78 -3.31
CA ILE A 97 13.33 2.66 -3.63
C ILE A 97 13.68 4.05 -3.11
N ALA A 98 13.86 5.01 -4.02
CA ALA A 98 14.13 6.41 -3.70
C ALA A 98 12.85 7.17 -3.34
N LYS A 99 11.74 6.85 -4.02
CA LYS A 99 10.42 7.41 -3.74
C LYS A 99 9.35 6.36 -3.99
N LEU A 100 8.50 6.14 -2.99
CA LEU A 100 7.29 5.33 -3.14
C LEU A 100 6.24 6.16 -3.88
N ARG A 101 5.45 5.51 -4.74
CA ARG A 101 4.24 6.12 -5.29
C ARG A 101 3.35 6.56 -4.13
N THR A 102 2.73 7.72 -4.29
CA THR A 102 1.71 8.21 -3.37
C THR A 102 0.35 8.16 -4.02
N THR A 103 -0.67 7.89 -3.22
CA THR A 103 -2.08 8.03 -3.63
C THR A 103 -2.69 9.17 -2.83
N ARG A 104 -3.16 10.20 -3.51
CA ARG A 104 -3.87 11.32 -2.88
C ARG A 104 -5.31 10.93 -2.62
N VAL A 105 -5.73 11.01 -1.36
CA VAL A 105 -7.10 10.73 -0.92
C VAL A 105 -7.61 11.87 -0.05
N TYR A 106 -8.93 12.02 0.04
CA TYR A 106 -9.57 12.96 0.95
C TYR A 106 -10.22 12.19 2.08
N VAL A 107 -9.90 12.52 3.32
CA VAL A 107 -10.49 11.89 4.50
C VAL A 107 -11.30 12.95 5.24
N LEU A 108 -12.62 12.75 5.30
CA LEU A 108 -13.59 13.76 5.71
C LEU A 108 -14.60 13.22 6.72
N GLY A 109 -15.30 14.16 7.38
CA GLY A 109 -16.31 13.87 8.39
C GLY A 109 -15.69 13.62 9.76
N GLU A 110 -16.17 12.60 10.47
CA GLU A 110 -15.82 12.27 11.86
C GLU A 110 -14.44 11.59 12.01
N VAL A 111 -13.41 12.30 11.57
CA VAL A 111 -11.99 11.98 11.80
C VAL A 111 -11.30 13.07 12.62
N VAL A 112 -10.18 12.74 13.25
CA VAL A 112 -9.47 13.68 14.12
C VAL A 112 -8.95 14.89 13.35
N ARG A 113 -8.43 14.66 12.14
CA ARG A 113 -7.97 15.71 11.22
C ARG A 113 -8.56 15.45 9.83
N PRO A 114 -9.68 16.10 9.48
CA PRO A 114 -10.20 16.05 8.12
C PRO A 114 -9.26 16.77 7.15
N GLY A 115 -9.03 16.22 5.96
CA GLY A 115 -8.14 16.84 4.98
C GLY A 115 -7.76 15.93 3.81
N MET A 116 -6.84 16.44 2.97
CA MET A 116 -6.20 15.69 1.90
C MET A 116 -4.92 15.04 2.42
N TYR A 117 -4.70 13.79 2.04
CA TYR A 117 -3.56 12.98 2.47
C TYR A 117 -2.92 12.26 1.28
N GLU A 118 -1.59 12.20 1.29
CA GLU A 118 -0.81 11.32 0.42
C GLU A 118 -0.51 10.03 1.18
N LEU A 119 -1.04 8.91 0.69
CA LEU A 119 -0.76 7.58 1.24
C LEU A 119 0.48 7.02 0.58
N GLU A 120 1.49 6.61 1.35
CA GLU A 120 2.78 6.09 0.84
C GLU A 120 2.88 4.55 0.87
N LYS A 121 2.04 3.87 1.66
CA LYS A 121 2.22 2.46 1.98
C LYS A 121 1.23 1.55 1.28
N GLN A 122 0.13 1.24 1.97
CA GLN A 122 -0.81 0.21 1.54
C GLN A 122 -1.97 0.80 0.74
N HIS A 123 -2.05 2.13 0.66
CA HIS A 123 -3.08 2.89 -0.05
C HIS A 123 -4.49 2.36 0.25
N ASN A 124 -4.78 2.02 1.51
CA ASN A 124 -6.04 1.39 1.90
C ASN A 124 -6.81 2.25 2.92
N LEU A 125 -8.05 1.86 3.16
CA LEU A 125 -8.96 2.58 4.05
C LEU A 125 -8.37 2.80 5.45
N LEU A 126 -7.72 1.78 6.02
CA LEU A 126 -7.15 1.88 7.35
C LEU A 126 -5.97 2.85 7.40
N ASP A 127 -5.10 2.82 6.39
CA ASP A 127 -3.97 3.74 6.25
C ASP A 127 -4.45 5.19 6.18
N ALA A 128 -5.49 5.45 5.37
CA ALA A 128 -6.12 6.76 5.24
C ALA A 128 -6.71 7.28 6.57
N ILE A 129 -7.44 6.43 7.30
CA ILE A 129 -7.97 6.79 8.62
C ILE A 129 -6.83 7.00 9.63
N GLY A 130 -5.76 6.19 9.54
CA GLY A 130 -4.58 6.28 10.39
C GLY A 130 -3.85 7.62 10.26
N VAL A 131 -3.54 8.05 9.03
CA VAL A 131 -2.86 9.34 8.78
C VAL A 131 -3.72 10.54 9.19
N ALA A 132 -5.05 10.42 9.07
CA ALA A 132 -6.03 11.37 9.59
C ALA A 132 -6.10 11.43 11.13
N GLY A 133 -5.32 10.60 11.84
CA GLY A 133 -5.26 10.55 13.30
C GLY A 133 -6.32 9.67 13.94
N GLY A 134 -6.95 8.79 13.16
CA GLY A 134 -8.06 7.96 13.59
C GLY A 134 -9.41 8.67 13.43
N TYR A 135 -10.45 8.04 13.96
CA TYR A 135 -11.82 8.53 13.97
C TYR A 135 -12.19 9.18 15.31
N THR A 136 -13.17 10.09 15.32
CA THR A 136 -13.68 10.70 16.55
C THR A 136 -14.51 9.70 17.37
N LYS A 137 -14.87 10.07 18.61
CA LYS A 137 -15.78 9.25 19.45
C LYS A 137 -17.18 9.11 18.85
N ASN A 138 -17.61 10.09 18.06
CA ASN A 138 -18.92 10.14 17.45
C ASN A 138 -18.99 9.39 16.11
N ALA A 139 -17.86 8.97 15.56
CA ALA A 139 -17.81 8.35 14.24
C ALA A 139 -18.64 7.06 14.15
N ALA A 140 -19.45 6.97 13.10
CA ALA A 140 -20.26 5.82 12.74
C ALA A 140 -19.43 4.77 11.96
N LYS A 141 -18.68 3.96 12.70
CA LYS A 141 -17.71 2.98 12.17
C LYS A 141 -18.32 1.84 11.34
N LYS A 142 -19.63 1.59 11.44
CA LYS A 142 -20.31 0.52 10.70
C LYS A 142 -20.53 0.85 9.22
N LYS A 143 -20.46 2.13 8.86
CA LYS A 143 -20.75 2.62 7.51
C LYS A 143 -19.85 3.79 7.16
N VAL A 144 -18.64 3.45 6.75
CA VAL A 144 -17.70 4.38 6.11
C VAL A 144 -17.99 4.37 4.62
N LEU A 145 -18.01 5.53 3.98
CA LEU A 145 -18.19 5.63 2.53
C LEU A 145 -16.88 5.91 1.84
N ILE A 146 -16.66 5.23 0.74
CA ILE A 146 -15.59 5.53 -0.20
C ILE A 146 -16.28 5.96 -1.50
N LEU A 147 -16.01 7.19 -1.91
CA LEU A 147 -16.51 7.76 -3.15
C LEU A 147 -15.39 7.80 -4.16
N ARG A 148 -15.65 7.20 -5.31
CA ARG A 148 -14.73 7.19 -6.45
C ARG A 148 -15.29 8.03 -7.58
N LYS A 149 -14.41 8.70 -8.33
CA LYS A 149 -14.76 9.60 -9.43
C LYS A 149 -15.67 8.95 -10.48
N ASP A 150 -15.50 7.65 -10.74
CA ASP A 150 -16.28 6.86 -11.70
C ASP A 150 -17.59 6.29 -11.13
N GLN A 151 -17.76 6.27 -9.79
CA GLN A 151 -18.88 5.63 -9.09
C GLN A 151 -19.60 6.58 -8.13
N MET A 152 -19.65 7.86 -8.48
CA MET A 152 -20.13 8.92 -7.58
C MET A 152 -21.59 8.72 -7.11
N GLY A 153 -22.43 8.03 -7.90
CA GLY A 153 -23.81 7.68 -7.55
C GLY A 153 -23.97 6.41 -6.71
N ASN A 154 -22.92 5.61 -6.54
CA ASN A 154 -22.97 4.37 -5.77
C ASN A 154 -21.72 4.22 -4.87
N PRO A 155 -21.67 4.93 -3.74
CA PRO A 155 -20.53 4.86 -2.83
C PRO A 155 -20.31 3.46 -2.29
N ILE A 156 -19.05 3.04 -2.24
CA ILE A 156 -18.64 1.79 -1.60
C ILE A 156 -18.82 1.95 -0.10
N LYS A 157 -19.43 0.95 0.55
CA LYS A 157 -19.71 0.95 1.99
C LYS A 157 -18.78 -0.02 2.70
N ALA A 158 -17.93 0.50 3.56
CA ALA A 158 -17.04 -0.29 4.40
C ALA A 158 -17.53 -0.33 5.85
N ASN A 159 -17.43 -1.50 6.48
CA ASN A 159 -17.75 -1.70 7.89
C ASN A 159 -16.45 -1.90 8.69
N LEU A 160 -15.94 -0.81 9.25
CA LEU A 160 -14.72 -0.81 10.03
C LEU A 160 -14.86 -1.63 11.33
N VAL A 161 -16.08 -1.77 11.87
CA VAL A 161 -16.31 -2.62 13.05
C VAL A 161 -16.05 -4.08 12.71
N ASN A 162 -16.55 -4.57 11.59
CA ASN A 162 -16.29 -5.95 11.15
C ASN A 162 -14.79 -6.19 10.95
N PHE A 163 -14.08 -5.24 10.34
CA PHE A 163 -12.62 -5.31 10.21
C PHE A 163 -11.94 -5.43 11.58
N LEU A 164 -12.18 -4.45 12.47
CA LEU A 164 -11.46 -4.34 13.74
C LEU A 164 -11.81 -5.43 14.76
N THR A 165 -13.05 -5.94 14.74
CA THR A 165 -13.53 -6.90 15.76
C THR A 165 -13.55 -8.34 15.27
N LYS A 166 -13.74 -8.56 13.97
CA LYS A 166 -13.85 -9.90 13.37
C LYS A 166 -12.68 -10.24 12.46
N GLY A 167 -11.74 -9.31 12.23
CA GLY A 167 -10.62 -9.52 11.31
C GLY A 167 -11.04 -9.64 9.85
N ASP A 168 -12.21 -9.12 9.48
CA ASP A 168 -12.73 -9.20 8.11
C ASP A 168 -11.96 -8.24 7.18
N LEU A 169 -10.89 -8.76 6.58
CA LEU A 169 -9.99 -8.01 5.68
C LEU A 169 -10.70 -7.47 4.44
N THR A 170 -11.85 -8.03 4.04
CA THR A 170 -12.63 -7.56 2.88
C THR A 170 -13.17 -6.13 3.05
N GLN A 171 -13.20 -5.64 4.28
CA GLN A 171 -13.64 -4.29 4.62
C GLN A 171 -12.52 -3.25 4.52
N ASN A 172 -11.26 -3.66 4.34
CA ASN A 172 -10.13 -2.76 4.18
C ASN A 172 -9.83 -2.51 2.69
N TYR A 173 -10.72 -1.74 2.06
CA TYR A 173 -10.64 -1.46 0.63
C TYR A 173 -9.36 -0.72 0.25
N ALA A 174 -8.77 -1.12 -0.88
CA ALA A 174 -7.77 -0.33 -1.57
C ALA A 174 -8.41 0.96 -2.13
N LEU A 175 -7.70 2.06 -1.95
CA LEU A 175 -8.09 3.40 -2.37
C LEU A 175 -7.34 3.79 -3.64
N ASN A 176 -8.05 4.49 -4.50
CA ASN A 176 -7.54 5.02 -5.73
C ASN A 176 -7.24 6.51 -5.60
N GLU A 177 -6.46 7.02 -6.55
CA GLU A 177 -6.18 8.46 -6.68
C GLU A 177 -7.48 9.25 -6.72
N GLY A 178 -7.62 10.21 -5.82
CA GLY A 178 -8.78 11.09 -5.69
C GLY A 178 -9.96 10.48 -4.94
N ASP A 179 -9.86 9.28 -4.38
CA ASP A 179 -10.94 8.69 -3.56
C ASP A 179 -11.24 9.60 -2.35
N VAL A 180 -12.54 9.74 -2.04
CA VAL A 180 -13.02 10.43 -0.84
C VAL A 180 -13.50 9.41 0.17
N VAL A 181 -12.86 9.35 1.32
CA VAL A 181 -13.23 8.56 2.48
C VAL A 181 -14.05 9.44 3.42
N TYR A 182 -15.31 9.11 3.63
CA TYR A 182 -16.23 9.89 4.46
C TYR A 182 -16.77 9.07 5.65
N LEU A 183 -16.57 9.60 6.86
CA LEU A 183 -17.09 9.03 8.11
C LEU A 183 -18.21 9.93 8.65
N SER A 184 -19.43 9.39 8.81
CA SER A 184 -20.55 10.13 9.42
C SER A 184 -20.56 10.04 10.95
N ASP A 185 -21.35 10.89 11.61
CA ASP A 185 -21.57 10.91 13.06
C ASP A 185 -22.74 10.02 13.52
N SER A 186 -23.77 9.88 12.69
CA SER A 186 -25.04 9.26 13.07
C SER A 186 -25.28 7.91 12.39
N GLY A 187 -24.39 7.51 11.47
CA GLY A 187 -24.56 6.34 10.60
C GLY A 187 -25.63 6.53 9.51
N LYS A 188 -26.39 7.61 9.60
CA LYS A 188 -27.18 8.17 8.51
C LYS A 188 -26.27 9.12 7.75
N ILE A 189 -26.41 9.09 6.43
CA ILE A 189 -25.57 9.88 5.54
C ILE A 189 -26.51 10.51 4.54
N ASN A 190 -26.53 11.84 4.52
CA ASN A 190 -27.22 12.57 3.49
C ASN A 190 -26.18 13.05 2.47
N PHE A 191 -26.14 12.35 1.34
CA PHE A 191 -25.17 12.65 0.27
C PHE A 191 -25.20 14.12 -0.16
N ALA A 192 -26.38 14.76 -0.16
CA ALA A 192 -26.51 16.12 -0.63
C ALA A 192 -25.95 17.17 0.33
N SER A 193 -26.14 16.99 1.64
CA SER A 193 -25.64 17.95 2.64
C SER A 193 -24.23 17.63 3.09
N ASP A 194 -23.89 16.34 3.18
CA ASP A 194 -22.71 15.90 3.91
C ASP A 194 -21.51 15.69 2.97
N ILE A 195 -21.78 15.35 1.70
CA ILE A 195 -20.76 14.87 0.75
C ILE A 195 -20.62 15.80 -0.45
N LEU A 196 -21.73 16.20 -1.10
CA LEU A 196 -21.71 17.06 -2.29
C LEU A 196 -20.88 18.34 -2.14
N PRO A 197 -20.94 19.08 -1.01
CA PRO A 197 -20.15 20.30 -0.86
C PRO A 197 -18.64 20.05 -1.01
N TRP A 198 -18.17 18.92 -0.48
CA TRP A 198 -16.76 18.55 -0.56
C TRP A 198 -16.38 18.02 -1.93
N VAL A 199 -17.21 17.17 -2.53
CA VAL A 199 -16.94 16.59 -3.86
C VAL A 199 -16.91 17.68 -4.93
N SER A 200 -17.83 18.64 -4.87
CA SER A 200 -17.84 19.77 -5.81
C SER A 200 -16.61 20.68 -5.61
N ALA A 201 -16.24 20.97 -4.36
CA ALA A 201 -15.06 21.77 -4.06
C ALA A 201 -13.75 21.08 -4.51
N THR A 202 -13.57 19.79 -4.22
CA THR A 202 -12.37 19.05 -4.64
C THR A 202 -12.29 18.94 -6.16
N TYR A 203 -13.41 18.70 -6.84
CA TYR A 203 -13.45 18.65 -8.30
C TYR A 203 -13.11 20.00 -8.93
N GLN A 204 -13.60 21.10 -8.37
CA GLN A 204 -13.26 22.44 -8.84
C GLN A 204 -11.77 22.74 -8.65
N ILE A 205 -11.17 22.37 -7.51
CA ILE A 205 -9.74 22.56 -7.25
C ILE A 205 -8.89 21.72 -8.22
N MET A 206 -9.27 20.45 -8.47
CA MET A 206 -8.54 19.60 -9.42
C MET A 206 -8.54 20.19 -10.84
N ARG A 207 -9.68 20.73 -11.30
CA ARG A 207 -9.81 21.28 -12.66
C ARG A 207 -9.07 22.60 -12.87
N VAL A 208 -8.63 23.27 -11.80
CA VAL A 208 -7.90 24.56 -11.87
C VAL A 208 -6.39 24.34 -11.97
N ASN A 209 -5.89 23.16 -11.60
CA ASN A 209 -4.47 22.81 -11.64
C ASN A 209 -4.05 22.01 -12.90
N ASP A 210 -4.97 21.80 -13.85
CA ASP A 210 -4.73 21.27 -15.20
C ASP A 210 -4.74 22.42 -16.22
#